data_AF-A0A923YK65-F1
#
_entry.id   AF-A0A923YK65-F1
#
_cell.length_a   1.000
_cell.length_b   1.000
_cell.length_c   1.000
_cell.angle_alpha   90.00
_cell.angle_beta   90.00
_cell.angle_gamma   90.00
#
_symmetry.space_group_name_H-M   'P 1'
#
loop_
_entity.id
_entity.type
_entity.pdbx_description
1 polymer ?
#
loop_
_entity_poly.entity_id
_entity_poly.type
_entity_poly.pdbx_seq_one_letter_code
_entity_poly.pdbx_strand_id
1 'polypeptide(L)'
;MPKLVHLAPAVLLLCLAAEPSHATPGGELGTVKLGKWFCELPGDAAAPAVPVPAESFTTVPDSTYIAGDGVAGSYLLLGDVLVMTTGALSGHRFHLETAATVRRIDAQGKDLPVRCVRAGDPAANQFTRAGEPGEIAPAAKPAG
;
A
#
# COMPACT_ATOMS: atom_id res chain seq x y z
N MET A 1 59.19 1.80 49.44
CA MET A 1 58.60 0.72 50.26
C MET A 1 57.55 1.34 51.17
N PRO A 2 56.42 0.69 51.50
CA PRO A 2 55.68 -0.37 50.77
C PRO A 2 55.28 0.11 49.34
N LYS A 3 54.19 -0.30 48.65
CA LYS A 3 53.53 -1.61 48.40
C LYS A 3 52.86 -1.53 47.00
N LEU A 4 52.22 -2.61 46.54
CA LEU A 4 51.31 -2.65 45.38
C LEU A 4 49.96 -3.22 45.86
N VAL A 5 48.82 -2.64 45.46
CA VAL A 5 47.47 -3.14 45.83
C VAL A 5 46.56 -3.16 44.59
N HIS A 6 46.40 -4.38 44.07
CA HIS A 6 45.32 -4.93 43.24
C HIS A 6 44.62 -4.07 42.15
N LEU A 7 44.77 -4.55 40.91
CA LEU A 7 43.78 -4.38 39.84
C LEU A 7 42.38 -4.80 40.31
N ALA A 8 41.36 -4.05 39.88
CA ALA A 8 40.02 -4.57 39.63
C ALA A 8 39.58 -4.06 38.24
N PRO A 9 39.22 -4.93 37.28
CA PRO A 9 38.85 -4.48 35.94
C PRO A 9 37.46 -3.85 35.97
N ALA A 10 37.33 -2.65 35.42
CA ALA A 10 36.04 -2.06 35.09
C ALA A 10 35.44 -2.81 33.90
N VAL A 11 34.81 -3.97 34.17
CA VAL A 11 34.14 -4.77 33.14
C VAL A 11 32.95 -4.00 32.62
N LEU A 12 33.10 -3.59 31.37
CA LEU A 12 32.19 -2.81 30.54
C LEU A 12 30.81 -3.49 30.46
N LEU A 13 29.84 -3.01 31.25
CA LEU A 13 28.46 -3.49 31.21
C LEU A 13 27.72 -2.88 30.00
N LEU A 14 28.08 -3.32 28.80
CA LEU A 14 27.30 -3.07 27.59
C LEU A 14 25.96 -3.79 27.71
N CYS A 15 24.90 -3.04 28.07
CA CYS A 15 23.55 -3.55 28.04
C CYS A 15 23.21 -4.06 26.63
N LEU A 16 22.85 -5.34 26.52
CA LEU A 16 22.26 -5.90 25.30
C LEU A 16 20.86 -5.28 25.11
N ALA A 17 20.81 -4.09 24.51
CA ALA A 17 19.63 -3.62 23.81
C ALA A 17 19.48 -4.46 22.54
N ALA A 18 18.98 -5.69 22.69
CA ALA A 18 18.53 -6.51 21.58
C ALA A 18 17.24 -5.89 21.04
N GLU A 19 17.39 -4.86 20.21
CA GLU A 19 16.28 -4.32 19.43
C GLU A 19 15.67 -5.48 18.63
N PRO A 20 14.34 -5.65 18.66
CA PRO A 20 13.70 -6.72 17.89
C PRO A 20 14.05 -6.51 16.43
N SER A 21 14.79 -7.45 15.84
CA SER A 21 15.07 -7.47 14.41
C SER A 21 13.76 -7.79 13.68
N HIS A 22 12.97 -6.74 13.43
CA HIS A 22 11.80 -6.83 12.56
C HIS A 22 12.29 -7.28 11.19
N ALA A 23 12.05 -8.55 10.87
CA ALA A 23 12.35 -9.07 9.55
C ALA A 23 11.56 -8.23 8.53
N THR A 24 12.26 -7.51 7.67
CA THR A 24 11.66 -6.95 6.45
C THR A 24 10.94 -8.11 5.75
N PRO A 25 9.66 -7.95 5.34
CA PRO A 25 8.99 -8.97 4.54
C PRO A 25 9.90 -9.41 3.39
N GLY A 26 10.11 -10.72 3.24
CA GLY A 26 10.85 -11.30 2.14
C GLY A 26 9.90 -11.95 1.14
N GLY A 27 10.35 -12.19 -0.09
CA GLY A 27 9.53 -12.83 -1.10
C GLY A 27 10.10 -12.69 -2.51
N GLU A 28 9.29 -13.04 -3.50
CA GLU A 28 9.57 -12.75 -4.91
C GLU A 28 9.27 -11.27 -5.23
N LEU A 29 10.15 -10.61 -5.98
CA LEU A 29 9.93 -9.23 -6.43
C LEU A 29 8.89 -9.21 -7.56
N GLY A 30 7.84 -8.41 -7.40
CA GLY A 30 6.74 -8.34 -8.35
C GLY A 30 6.36 -6.92 -8.79
N THR A 31 5.32 -6.84 -9.62
CA THR A 31 4.62 -5.59 -9.96
C THR A 31 3.12 -5.78 -9.86
N VAL A 32 2.37 -4.72 -9.52
CA VAL A 32 0.90 -4.75 -9.53
C VAL A 32 0.35 -4.36 -10.90
N LYS A 33 -0.87 -4.82 -11.21
CA LYS A 33 -1.53 -4.57 -12.51
C LYS A 33 -1.77 -3.08 -12.74
N LEU A 34 -1.20 -2.55 -13.84
CA LEU A 34 -1.33 -1.16 -14.28
C LEU A 34 -2.79 -0.66 -14.37
N GLY A 35 -2.99 0.63 -14.10
CA GLY A 35 -4.29 1.31 -14.13
C GLY A 35 -4.73 1.83 -12.77
N LYS A 36 -5.96 2.38 -12.74
CA LYS A 36 -6.56 3.01 -11.55
C LYS A 36 -7.02 1.97 -10.53
N TRP A 37 -6.79 2.25 -9.26
CA TRP A 37 -7.24 1.49 -8.09
C TRP A 37 -8.15 2.39 -7.25
N PHE A 38 -9.38 1.96 -7.03
CA PHE A 38 -10.37 2.67 -6.23
C PHE A 38 -10.40 2.06 -4.83
N CYS A 39 -10.11 2.86 -3.81
CA CYS A 39 -10.17 2.45 -2.41
C CYS A 39 -11.52 2.76 -1.77
N GLU A 40 -11.95 1.90 -0.86
CA GLU A 40 -13.24 1.95 -0.17
C GLU A 40 -13.17 1.30 1.21
N LEU A 41 -14.07 1.71 2.10
CA LEU A 41 -14.54 0.86 3.19
C LEU A 41 -15.62 -0.09 2.63
N PRO A 42 -15.57 -1.39 2.96
CA PRO A 42 -16.57 -2.35 2.48
C PRO A 42 -17.96 -1.98 2.99
N GLY A 43 -18.95 -2.13 2.11
CA GLY A 43 -20.36 -2.12 2.47
C GLY A 43 -20.82 -3.51 2.96
N ASP A 44 -22.13 -3.66 3.12
CA ASP A 44 -22.79 -4.91 3.47
C ASP A 44 -24.10 -5.07 2.66
N ALA A 45 -24.99 -5.97 3.09
CA ALA A 45 -26.26 -6.22 2.40
C ALA A 45 -27.29 -5.08 2.55
N ALA A 46 -27.07 -4.11 3.45
CA ALA A 46 -27.93 -2.97 3.73
C ALA A 46 -27.29 -1.62 3.35
N ALA A 47 -25.96 -1.52 3.31
CA ALA A 47 -25.23 -0.30 3.00
C ALA A 47 -24.23 -0.49 1.84
N PRO A 48 -24.14 0.45 0.87
CA PRO A 48 -23.13 0.39 -0.19
C PRO A 48 -21.71 0.63 0.39
N ALA A 49 -20.70 0.21 -0.36
CA ALA A 49 -19.31 0.53 -0.03
C ALA A 49 -19.06 2.06 -0.07
N VAL A 50 -18.23 2.55 0.84
CA VAL A 50 -17.96 3.98 1.02
C VAL A 50 -16.59 4.31 0.41
N PRO A 51 -16.51 5.15 -0.65
CA PRO A 51 -15.24 5.49 -1.27
C PRO A 51 -14.26 6.17 -0.29
N VAL A 52 -12.97 5.86 -0.45
CA VAL A 52 -11.84 6.51 0.23
C VAL A 52 -10.90 7.09 -0.83
N PRO A 53 -11.24 8.25 -1.45
CA PRO A 53 -10.47 8.80 -2.57
C PRO A 53 -9.03 9.16 -2.19
N ALA A 54 -8.81 9.57 -0.93
CA ALA A 54 -7.50 9.93 -0.41
C ALA A 54 -6.47 8.79 -0.44
N GLU A 55 -6.91 7.54 -0.42
CA GLU A 55 -6.02 6.36 -0.51
C GLU A 55 -5.99 5.75 -1.93
N SER A 56 -6.80 6.26 -2.86
CA SER A 56 -6.88 5.77 -4.24
C SER A 56 -5.68 6.23 -5.07
N PHE A 57 -5.22 5.36 -5.98
CA PHE A 57 -4.01 5.61 -6.78
C PHE A 57 -4.15 5.04 -8.20
N THR A 58 -3.30 5.51 -9.11
CA THR A 58 -3.15 4.93 -10.46
C THR A 58 -1.76 4.36 -10.62
N THR A 59 -1.66 3.06 -10.80
CA THR A 59 -0.39 2.37 -11.09
C THR A 59 0.02 2.59 -12.54
N VAL A 60 1.26 2.97 -12.74
CA VAL A 60 1.91 3.21 -14.03
C VAL A 60 3.14 2.30 -14.13
N PRO A 61 3.84 2.23 -15.29
CA PRO A 61 5.06 1.42 -15.43
C PRO A 61 6.15 1.74 -14.40
N ASP A 62 7.21 0.94 -14.41
CA ASP A 62 8.43 1.18 -13.62
C ASP A 62 8.17 1.31 -12.10
N SER A 63 7.36 0.40 -11.57
CA SER A 63 6.98 0.30 -10.14
C SER A 63 6.54 1.62 -9.51
N THR A 64 5.81 2.43 -10.28
CA THR A 64 5.38 3.78 -9.92
C THR A 64 3.86 3.89 -9.85
N TYR A 65 3.35 4.81 -9.04
CA TYR A 65 1.94 5.17 -8.92
C TYR A 65 1.76 6.69 -8.91
N ILE A 66 0.55 7.15 -9.19
CA ILE A 66 0.10 8.54 -9.09
C ILE A 66 -1.05 8.59 -8.08
N ALA A 67 -0.95 9.43 -7.04
CA ALA A 67 -2.00 9.62 -6.04
C ALA A 67 -3.00 10.72 -6.45
N GLY A 68 -3.99 10.98 -5.58
CA GLY A 68 -5.00 12.02 -5.79
C GLY A 68 -4.46 13.46 -5.86
N ASP A 69 -3.23 13.71 -5.43
CA ASP A 69 -2.52 14.99 -5.59
C ASP A 69 -1.83 15.14 -6.96
N GLY A 70 -1.83 14.10 -7.79
CA GLY A 70 -1.16 14.07 -9.08
C GLY A 70 0.35 13.84 -9.01
N VAL A 71 0.93 13.67 -7.81
CA VAL A 71 2.37 13.45 -7.63
C VAL A 71 2.68 11.96 -7.77
N ALA A 72 3.79 11.66 -8.43
CA ALA A 72 4.29 10.30 -8.57
C ALA A 72 4.96 9.81 -7.28
N GLY A 73 4.70 8.56 -6.92
CA GLY A 73 5.43 7.82 -5.89
C GLY A 73 5.82 6.44 -6.40
N SER A 74 6.80 5.82 -5.75
CA SER A 74 7.24 4.45 -6.05
C SER A 74 6.63 3.44 -5.09
N TYR A 75 6.55 2.19 -5.52
CA TYR A 75 6.13 1.06 -4.68
C TYR A 75 7.09 -0.13 -4.80
N LEU A 76 7.00 -1.05 -3.85
CA LEU A 76 7.65 -2.36 -3.85
C LEU A 76 6.57 -3.41 -3.63
N LEU A 77 6.42 -4.37 -4.55
CA LEU A 77 5.65 -5.60 -4.30
C LEU A 77 6.64 -6.72 -4.01
N LEU A 78 6.49 -7.37 -2.86
CA LEU A 78 7.37 -8.44 -2.40
C LEU A 78 6.52 -9.57 -1.81
N GLY A 79 6.46 -10.69 -2.53
CA GLY A 79 5.44 -11.72 -2.31
C GLY A 79 4.04 -11.16 -2.55
N ASP A 80 3.20 -11.21 -1.52
CA ASP A 80 1.85 -10.64 -1.46
C ASP A 80 1.81 -9.23 -0.83
N VAL A 81 2.93 -8.69 -0.32
CA VAL A 81 2.95 -7.39 0.36
C VAL A 81 3.34 -6.27 -0.60
N LEU A 82 2.40 -5.37 -0.89
CA LEU A 82 2.63 -4.09 -1.56
C LEU A 82 2.97 -3.01 -0.53
N VAL A 83 4.11 -2.34 -0.68
CA VAL A 83 4.55 -1.21 0.13
C VAL A 83 4.75 0.01 -0.75
N MET A 84 4.06 1.11 -0.44
CA MET A 84 4.32 2.41 -1.05
C MET A 84 5.56 3.03 -0.39
N THR A 85 6.62 3.26 -1.16
CA THR A 85 7.95 3.63 -0.63
C THR A 85 8.25 5.13 -0.74
N THR A 86 7.61 5.85 -1.65
CA THR A 86 7.68 7.31 -1.78
C THR A 86 6.33 7.89 -2.23
N GLY A 87 6.21 9.22 -2.34
CA GLY A 87 4.97 9.92 -2.75
C GLY A 87 3.93 10.06 -1.62
N ALA A 88 2.74 10.54 -1.97
CA ALA A 88 1.69 10.89 -1.01
C ALA A 88 1.18 9.72 -0.14
N LEU A 89 1.28 8.48 -0.63
CA LEU A 89 0.89 7.27 0.09
C LEU A 89 2.09 6.58 0.77
N SER A 90 3.26 7.23 0.89
CA SER A 90 4.45 6.62 1.48
C SER A 90 4.18 6.01 2.85
N GLY A 91 4.65 4.78 3.08
CA GLY A 91 4.38 3.99 4.28
C GLY A 91 3.03 3.26 4.26
N HIS A 92 2.14 3.49 3.28
CA HIS A 92 0.96 2.66 3.10
C HIS A 92 1.40 1.25 2.68
N ARG A 93 0.82 0.25 3.35
CA ARG A 93 1.05 -1.17 3.09
C ARG A 93 -0.26 -1.85 2.75
N PHE A 94 -0.19 -2.84 1.86
CA PHE A 94 -1.33 -3.64 1.46
C PHE A 94 -0.96 -5.12 1.28
N HIS A 95 -1.91 -6.01 1.54
CA HIS A 95 -1.87 -7.41 1.13
C HIS A 95 -2.57 -7.57 -0.23
N LEU A 96 -1.97 -8.29 -1.17
CA LEU A 96 -2.50 -8.54 -2.52
C LEU A 96 -3.45 -9.75 -2.51
N GLU A 97 -4.70 -9.54 -2.08
CA GLU A 97 -5.75 -10.58 -2.02
C GLU A 97 -5.94 -11.28 -3.37
N THR A 98 -5.90 -10.51 -4.47
CA THR A 98 -5.94 -11.00 -5.84
C THR A 98 -5.12 -10.10 -6.76
N ALA A 99 -4.89 -10.50 -8.01
CA ALA A 99 -4.24 -9.66 -9.02
C ALA A 99 -4.95 -8.31 -9.31
N ALA A 100 -6.19 -8.12 -8.84
CA ALA A 100 -7.00 -6.91 -9.01
C ALA A 100 -7.56 -6.35 -7.69
N THR A 101 -7.13 -6.88 -6.53
CA THR A 101 -7.66 -6.49 -5.22
C THR A 101 -6.55 -6.45 -4.17
N VAL A 102 -6.45 -5.35 -3.44
CA VAL A 102 -5.51 -5.17 -2.33
C VAL A 102 -6.24 -4.76 -1.04
N ARG A 103 -5.80 -5.26 0.10
CA ARG A 103 -6.30 -4.93 1.44
C ARG A 103 -5.29 -4.06 2.16
N ARG A 104 -5.69 -2.92 2.75
CA ARG A 104 -4.78 -2.15 3.61
C ARG A 104 -4.37 -2.99 4.81
N ILE A 105 -3.10 -2.94 5.18
CA ILE A 105 -2.58 -3.57 6.40
C ILE A 105 -1.84 -2.54 7.27
N ASP A 106 -1.77 -2.81 8.57
CA ASP A 106 -1.02 -2.01 9.54
C ASP A 106 0.50 -2.35 9.54
N ALA A 107 1.26 -1.83 10.51
CA ALA A 107 2.68 -2.12 10.65
C ALA A 107 2.94 -3.60 11.03
N GLN A 108 2.01 -4.22 11.74
CA GLN A 108 2.05 -5.61 12.19
C GLN A 108 1.59 -6.59 11.08
N GLY A 109 1.07 -6.07 9.96
CA GLY A 109 0.59 -6.86 8.83
C GLY A 109 -0.85 -7.36 8.99
N LYS A 110 -1.61 -6.80 9.94
CA LYS A 110 -3.02 -7.12 10.14
C LYS A 110 -3.89 -6.28 9.20
N ASP A 111 -4.92 -6.91 8.65
CA ASP A 111 -5.92 -6.26 7.81
C ASP A 111 -6.62 -5.09 8.50
N LEU A 112 -6.68 -3.98 7.77
CA LEU A 112 -7.50 -2.81 8.02
C LEU A 112 -8.73 -2.87 7.11
N PRO A 113 -9.85 -2.21 7.47
CA PRO A 113 -11.08 -2.30 6.69
C PRO A 113 -10.93 -1.89 5.21
N VAL A 114 -10.09 -0.90 4.92
CA VAL A 114 -9.93 -0.31 3.58
C VAL A 114 -9.42 -1.35 2.58
N ARG A 115 -10.17 -1.52 1.48
CA ARG A 115 -9.80 -2.33 0.32
C ARG A 115 -9.63 -1.42 -0.89
N CYS A 116 -8.74 -1.75 -1.81
CA CYS A 116 -8.68 -1.11 -3.11
C CYS A 116 -8.85 -2.14 -4.24
N VAL A 117 -9.70 -1.81 -5.20
CA VAL A 117 -10.04 -2.67 -6.34
C VAL A 117 -9.62 -1.99 -7.64
N ARG A 118 -8.99 -2.73 -8.54
CA ARG A 118 -8.55 -2.21 -9.83
C ARG A 118 -9.73 -1.94 -10.77
N ALA A 119 -9.75 -0.78 -11.39
CA ALA A 119 -10.71 -0.40 -12.41
C ALA A 119 -10.82 -1.44 -13.54
N GLY A 120 -12.05 -1.74 -13.96
CA GLY A 120 -12.35 -2.78 -14.95
C GLY A 120 -12.46 -4.19 -14.40
N ASP A 121 -12.14 -4.42 -13.12
CA ASP A 121 -12.54 -5.64 -12.41
C ASP A 121 -14.04 -5.60 -12.09
N PRO A 122 -14.79 -6.74 -12.13
CA PRO A 122 -16.19 -6.78 -11.73
C PRO A 122 -16.48 -6.19 -10.35
N ALA A 123 -15.59 -6.37 -9.36
CA ALA A 123 -15.74 -5.79 -8.03
C ALA A 123 -15.51 -4.27 -8.00
N ALA A 124 -14.82 -3.69 -9.00
CA ALA A 124 -14.70 -2.24 -9.16
C ALA A 124 -15.89 -1.61 -9.93
N ASN A 125 -16.79 -2.41 -10.51
CA ASN A 125 -17.90 -1.94 -11.33
C ASN A 125 -19.04 -1.26 -10.52
N GLN A 126 -18.88 -1.19 -9.20
CA GLN A 126 -19.68 -0.37 -8.29
C GLN A 126 -19.25 1.11 -8.29
N PHE A 127 -17.97 1.41 -8.50
CA PHE A 127 -17.48 2.79 -8.60
C PHE A 127 -17.82 3.46 -9.93
N THR A 128 -17.84 2.69 -11.03
CA THR A 128 -18.25 3.18 -12.36
C THR A 128 -19.75 3.50 -12.43
N ARG A 129 -20.58 2.90 -11.58
CA ARG A 129 -22.02 3.21 -11.46
C ARG A 129 -22.33 4.39 -10.54
N ALA A 130 -21.43 4.78 -9.64
CA ALA A 130 -21.65 5.86 -8.67
C ALA A 130 -21.56 7.28 -9.29
N GLY A 131 -21.96 7.44 -10.56
CA GLY A 131 -21.69 8.63 -11.37
C GLY A 131 -22.55 8.83 -12.62
N GLU A 132 -23.72 8.18 -12.73
CA GLU A 132 -24.74 8.51 -13.75
C GLU A 132 -26.11 8.70 -13.08
N PRO A 133 -26.85 9.75 -13.46
CA PRO A 133 -27.70 9.62 -14.64
C PRO A 133 -27.20 10.44 -15.85
N GLY A 134 -26.72 9.75 -16.90
CA GLY A 134 -26.59 10.39 -18.21
C GLY A 134 -25.45 9.87 -19.08
N GLU A 135 -25.79 8.96 -19.98
CA GLU A 135 -25.27 8.78 -21.35
C GLU A 135 -23.74 8.74 -21.53
N ILE A 136 -23.23 7.58 -21.97
CA ILE A 136 -21.93 7.50 -22.63
C ILE A 136 -22.00 8.32 -23.93
N ALA A 137 -21.52 9.56 -23.92
CA ALA A 137 -21.39 10.35 -25.14
C ALA A 137 -20.53 9.58 -26.17
N PRO A 138 -21.06 9.23 -27.35
CA PRO A 138 -20.30 8.48 -28.33
C PRO A 138 -19.15 9.33 -28.87
N ALA A 139 -18.02 8.68 -29.16
CA ALA A 139 -16.82 9.34 -29.65
C ALA A 139 -17.13 10.18 -30.90
N ALA A 140 -16.74 11.46 -30.87
CA ALA A 140 -16.89 12.36 -32.01
C ALA A 140 -16.13 11.78 -33.22
N LYS A 141 -16.87 11.44 -34.27
CA LYS A 141 -16.30 10.94 -35.52
C LYS A 141 -15.48 12.07 -36.18
N PRO A 142 -14.24 11.83 -36.64
CA PRO A 142 -13.47 12.85 -37.34
C PRO A 142 -14.19 13.25 -38.63
N ALA A 143 -14.34 14.56 -38.84
CA ALA A 143 -14.67 15.11 -40.13
C ALA A 143 -13.43 15.03 -41.05
N GLY A 144 -13.67 14.74 -42.33
CA GLY A 144 -12.67 14.90 -43.40
C GLY A 144 -12.78 16.26 -44.07
#